data_AF-A0A7Z3C4G8-F1
#
_entry.id   AF-A0A7Z3C4G8-F1
#
_cell.length_a   1.000
_cell.length_b   1.000
_cell.length_c   1.000
_cell.angle_alpha   90.00
_cell.angle_beta   90.00
_cell.angle_gamma   90.00
#
_symmetry.space_group_name_H-M   'P 1'
#
loop_
_entity.id
_entity.type
_entity.pdbx_description
1 polymer ?
#
loop_
_entity_poly.entity_id
_entity_poly.type
_entity_poly.pdbx_seq_one_letter_code
_entity_poly.pdbx_strand_id
1 'polypeptide(L)'
;MNAIDLLKTDHEKVKGILNQLSESTDRALKKRAELLEKLELEITIHTQLEEQILYPAFKEAGGKEQDEMYYEAKEEHRTVDSLVLPDLKSTDPSTPEFAGRVKVVKELLEHHIEEEETEMFPQAKKLLGNAKLEALGKEMEVMKASLKKSLNGSNMAA
;
A
#
# COMPACT_ATOMS: atom_id res chain seq x y z
N MET A 1 10.20 14.21 7.32
CA MET A 1 8.99 13.94 6.51
C MET A 1 7.86 13.67 7.49
N ASN A 2 6.64 14.18 7.30
CA ASN A 2 5.52 13.80 8.18
C ASN A 2 4.90 12.46 7.69
N ALA A 3 3.98 11.88 8.47
CA ALA A 3 3.32 10.61 8.13
C ALA A 3 2.68 10.63 6.73
N ILE A 4 1.92 11.67 6.38
CA ILE A 4 1.23 11.76 5.09
C ILE A 4 2.20 11.92 3.92
N ASP A 5 3.25 12.71 4.09
CA ASP A 5 4.28 12.87 3.06
C ASP A 5 4.99 11.54 2.77
N LEU A 6 5.20 10.73 3.81
CA LEU A 6 5.79 9.39 3.71
C LEU A 6 4.87 8.44 2.94
N LEU A 7 3.58 8.39 3.29
CA LEU A 7 2.61 7.51 2.63
C LEU A 7 2.39 7.91 1.17
N LYS A 8 2.26 9.21 0.84
CA LYS A 8 2.23 9.67 -0.55
C LYS A 8 3.47 9.26 -1.34
N THR A 9 4.65 9.26 -0.71
CA THR A 9 5.87 8.75 -1.36
C THR A 9 5.79 7.25 -1.66
N ASP A 10 5.14 6.48 -0.80
CA ASP A 10 4.86 5.06 -1.05
C ASP A 10 3.82 4.87 -2.14
N HIS A 11 2.75 5.67 -2.17
CA HIS A 11 1.75 5.64 -3.23
C HIS A 11 2.38 5.85 -4.60
N GLU A 12 3.23 6.87 -4.77
CA GLU A 12 3.92 7.11 -6.03
C GLU A 12 4.77 5.91 -6.47
N LYS A 13 5.40 5.22 -5.51
CA LYS A 13 6.18 4.03 -5.79
C LYS A 13 5.30 2.85 -6.20
N VAL A 14 4.18 2.61 -5.51
CA VAL A 14 3.20 1.57 -5.84
C VAL A 14 2.60 1.82 -7.21
N LYS A 15 2.10 3.03 -7.48
CA LYS A 15 1.59 3.46 -8.81
C LYS A 15 2.64 3.24 -9.90
N GLY A 16 3.90 3.60 -9.64
CA GLY A 16 5.01 3.36 -10.58
C GLY A 16 5.29 1.89 -10.89
N ILE A 17 5.11 0.98 -9.92
CA ILE A 17 5.25 -0.47 -10.12
C ILE A 17 4.06 -1.02 -10.91
N LEU A 18 2.84 -0.62 -10.55
CA LEU A 18 1.60 -1.02 -11.22
C LEU A 18 1.59 -0.59 -12.70
N ASN A 19 2.04 0.63 -13.00
CA ASN A 19 2.21 1.10 -14.37
C ASN A 19 3.18 0.23 -15.16
N GLN A 20 4.35 -0.09 -14.60
CA GLN A 20 5.31 -0.98 -15.25
C GLN A 20 4.76 -2.40 -15.46
N LEU A 21 3.98 -2.94 -14.52
CA LEU A 21 3.32 -4.24 -14.67
C LEU A 21 2.28 -4.18 -15.80
N SER A 22 1.43 -3.15 -15.81
CA SER A 22 0.37 -2.96 -16.80
C SER A 22 0.90 -2.75 -18.22
N GLU A 23 2.04 -2.09 -18.37
CA GLU A 23 2.68 -1.83 -19.68
C GLU A 23 3.57 -2.99 -20.15
N SER A 24 3.83 -3.97 -19.28
CA SER A 24 4.70 -5.10 -19.62
C SER A 24 4.04 -6.07 -20.62
N THR A 25 4.86 -6.72 -21.44
CA THR A 25 4.40 -7.75 -22.39
C THR A 25 4.49 -9.15 -21.79
N ASP A 26 3.77 -10.10 -22.39
CA ASP A 26 3.84 -11.54 -22.07
C ASP A 26 5.24 -12.15 -22.19
N ARG A 27 6.16 -11.52 -22.94
CA ARG A 27 7.57 -11.91 -23.05
C ARG A 27 8.44 -11.42 -21.89
N ALA A 28 7.97 -10.47 -21.09
CA ALA A 28 8.74 -9.83 -20.02
C ALA A 28 8.71 -10.61 -18.69
N LEU A 29 8.78 -11.94 -18.73
CA LEU A 29 8.52 -12.83 -17.59
C LEU A 29 9.36 -12.49 -16.35
N LYS A 30 10.67 -12.34 -16.52
CA LYS A 30 11.58 -11.98 -15.43
C LYS A 30 11.21 -10.64 -14.79
N LYS A 31 10.92 -9.63 -15.62
CA LYS A 31 10.54 -8.30 -15.15
C LYS A 31 9.19 -8.32 -14.43
N ARG A 32 8.21 -9.09 -14.91
CA ARG A 32 6.92 -9.29 -14.24
C ARG A 32 7.10 -9.90 -12.84
N ALA A 33 7.93 -10.94 -12.71
CA ALA A 33 8.23 -11.55 -11.43
C ALA A 33 8.90 -10.56 -10.44
N GLU A 34 9.95 -9.86 -10.89
CA GLU A 34 10.66 -8.87 -10.07
C GLU A 34 9.74 -7.72 -9.62
N LEU A 35 8.85 -7.25 -10.51
CA LEU A 35 7.89 -6.20 -10.17
C LEU A 35 6.84 -6.69 -9.19
N LEU A 36 6.40 -7.95 -9.28
CA LEU A 36 5.38 -8.51 -8.39
C LEU A 36 5.93 -8.70 -6.97
N GLU A 37 7.15 -9.23 -6.83
CA GLU A 37 7.85 -9.31 -5.53
C GLU A 37 8.03 -7.93 -4.91
N LYS A 38 8.41 -6.95 -5.74
CA LYS A 38 8.55 -5.56 -5.28
C LYS A 38 7.21 -4.97 -4.86
N LEU A 39 6.14 -5.18 -5.64
CA LEU A 39 4.80 -4.70 -5.32
C LEU A 39 4.36 -5.23 -3.96
N GLU A 40 4.42 -6.56 -3.77
CA GLU A 40 4.05 -7.23 -2.52
C GLU A 40 4.81 -6.66 -1.33
N LEU A 41 6.13 -6.49 -1.47
CA LEU A 41 6.96 -5.91 -0.42
C LEU A 41 6.53 -4.49 -0.05
N GLU A 42 6.30 -3.62 -1.06
CA GLU A 42 5.91 -2.24 -0.79
C GLU A 42 4.53 -2.16 -0.14
N ILE A 43 3.52 -2.88 -0.65
CA ILE A 43 2.17 -2.84 -0.07
C ILE A 43 2.16 -3.43 1.35
N THR A 44 2.86 -4.55 1.59
CA THR A 44 2.92 -5.19 2.92
C THR A 44 3.50 -4.26 3.98
N ILE A 45 4.49 -3.45 3.60
CA ILE A 45 5.08 -2.48 4.51
C ILE A 45 4.13 -1.31 4.69
N HIS A 46 3.59 -0.78 3.59
CA HIS A 46 2.74 0.39 3.56
C HIS A 46 1.48 0.21 4.41
N THR A 47 0.72 -0.87 4.18
CA THR A 47 -0.51 -1.17 4.92
C THR A 47 -0.26 -1.37 6.42
N GLN A 48 0.91 -1.91 6.81
CA GLN A 48 1.30 -1.99 8.22
C GLN A 48 1.55 -0.62 8.86
N LEU A 49 2.10 0.36 8.12
CA LEU A 49 2.29 1.70 8.64
C LEU A 49 0.94 2.38 8.88
N GLU A 50 0.02 2.26 7.92
CA GLU A 50 -1.34 2.76 8.07
C GLU A 50 -2.07 2.12 9.24
N GLU A 51 -2.22 0.80 9.22
CA GLU A 51 -3.06 0.09 10.18
C GLU A 51 -2.53 0.10 11.61
N GLN A 52 -1.21 0.20 11.80
CA GLN A 52 -0.61 0.24 13.13
C GLN A 52 -0.41 1.65 13.66
N ILE A 53 -0.29 2.67 12.80
CA ILE A 53 0.12 4.02 13.22
C ILE A 53 -0.89 5.09 12.80
N LEU A 54 -1.11 5.30 11.49
CA LEU A 54 -1.94 6.42 11.04
C LEU A 54 -3.42 6.20 11.33
N TYR A 55 -3.96 5.05 10.92
CA TYR A 55 -5.39 4.74 11.01
C TYR A 55 -5.91 4.75 12.46
N PRO A 56 -5.22 4.15 13.45
CA PRO A 56 -5.65 4.27 14.84
C PRO A 56 -5.67 5.72 15.34
N ALA A 57 -4.65 6.51 15.00
CA ALA A 57 -4.59 7.92 15.40
C ALA A 57 -5.69 8.75 14.72
N PHE A 58 -5.95 8.51 13.45
CA PHE A 58 -7.02 9.16 12.67
C PHE A 58 -8.40 8.86 13.26
N LYS A 59 -8.66 7.57 13.53
CA LYS A 59 -9.90 7.10 14.16
C LYS A 59 -10.11 7.68 15.56
N GLU A 60 -9.06 7.72 16.38
CA GLU A 60 -9.12 8.27 17.75
C GLU A 60 -9.41 9.78 17.75
N ALA A 61 -8.84 10.52 16.80
CA ALA A 61 -9.03 11.97 16.70
C ALA A 61 -10.37 12.38 16.07
N GLY A 62 -11.06 11.45 15.41
CA GLY A 62 -12.29 11.69 14.67
C GLY A 62 -13.57 11.26 15.39
N GLY A 63 -14.65 11.20 14.62
CA GLY A 63 -15.96 10.69 15.04
C GLY A 63 -16.46 9.59 14.09
N LYS A 64 -17.78 9.54 13.89
CA LYS A 64 -18.42 8.48 13.10
C LYS A 64 -17.89 8.38 11.65
N GLU A 65 -17.68 9.51 10.98
CA GLU A 65 -17.17 9.54 9.60
C GLU A 65 -15.78 8.91 9.49
N GLN A 66 -14.86 9.23 10.42
CA GLN A 66 -13.52 8.66 10.42
C GLN A 66 -13.49 7.20 10.85
N ASP A 67 -14.47 6.75 11.65
CA ASP A 67 -14.69 5.35 11.97
C ASP A 67 -15.12 4.55 10.74
N GLU A 68 -16.04 5.09 9.93
CA GLU A 68 -16.46 4.49 8.65
C GLU A 68 -15.29 4.38 7.67
N MET A 69 -14.58 5.50 7.41
CA MET A 69 -13.39 5.52 6.55
C MET A 69 -12.29 4.55 7.02
N TYR A 70 -12.08 4.43 8.35
CA TYR A 70 -11.12 3.50 8.92
C TYR A 70 -11.45 2.04 8.55
N TYR A 71 -12.71 1.62 8.69
CA TYR A 71 -13.09 0.24 8.41
C TYR A 71 -13.16 -0.05 6.91
N GLU A 72 -13.58 0.93 6.10
CA GLU A 72 -13.57 0.82 4.65
C GLU A 72 -12.16 0.58 4.12
N ALA A 73 -11.21 1.45 4.45
CA ALA A 73 -9.81 1.33 4.04
C ALA A 73 -9.19 -0.02 4.45
N LYS A 74 -9.51 -0.52 5.65
CA LYS A 74 -9.05 -1.85 6.10
C LYS A 74 -9.65 -3.01 5.30
N GLU A 75 -10.90 -2.93 4.89
CA GLU A 75 -11.49 -3.96 4.04
C GLU A 75 -10.96 -3.90 2.60
N GLU A 76 -10.59 -2.72 2.10
CA GLU A 76 -9.87 -2.59 0.84
C GLU A 76 -8.48 -3.24 0.90
N HIS A 77 -7.70 -2.97 1.97
CA HIS A 77 -6.43 -3.66 2.23
C HIS A 77 -6.61 -5.18 2.23
N ARG A 78 -7.55 -5.69 3.04
CA ARG A 78 -7.86 -7.12 3.12
C ARG A 78 -8.23 -7.68 1.76
N THR A 79 -9.00 -6.96 0.95
CA THR A 79 -9.40 -7.39 -0.39
C THR A 79 -8.19 -7.60 -1.27
N VAL A 80 -7.25 -6.64 -1.32
CA VAL A 80 -6.02 -6.78 -2.10
C VAL A 80 -5.14 -7.91 -1.54
N ASP A 81 -4.84 -7.88 -0.24
CA ASP A 81 -3.86 -8.78 0.38
C ASP A 81 -4.32 -10.24 0.44
N SER A 82 -5.61 -10.46 0.74
CA SER A 82 -6.13 -11.81 0.99
C SER A 82 -6.78 -12.45 -0.24
N LEU A 83 -7.27 -11.64 -1.19
CA LEU A 83 -8.06 -12.16 -2.31
C LEU A 83 -7.33 -11.95 -3.64
N VAL A 84 -6.94 -10.73 -3.97
CA VAL A 84 -6.51 -10.41 -5.33
C VAL A 84 -5.02 -10.65 -5.58
N LEU A 85 -4.15 -10.28 -4.62
CA LEU A 85 -2.70 -10.45 -4.76
C LEU A 85 -2.28 -11.94 -4.77
N PRO A 86 -2.81 -12.83 -3.90
CA PRO A 86 -2.47 -14.26 -3.94
C PRO A 86 -2.85 -14.90 -5.28
N ASP A 87 -3.99 -14.50 -5.83
CA ASP A 87 -4.45 -14.90 -7.15
C ASP A 87 -3.47 -14.40 -8.24
N LEU A 88 -3.09 -13.12 -8.23
CA LEU A 88 -2.11 -12.62 -9.19
C LEU A 88 -0.77 -13.38 -9.11
N LYS A 89 -0.29 -13.67 -7.89
CA LYS A 89 0.96 -14.41 -7.65
C LYS A 89 0.93 -15.86 -8.13
N SER A 90 -0.23 -16.50 -8.09
CA SER A 90 -0.39 -17.89 -8.53
C SER A 90 -0.62 -18.04 -10.04
N THR A 91 -0.74 -16.93 -10.78
CA THR A 91 -1.05 -16.94 -12.21
C THR A 91 0.22 -16.98 -13.06
N ASP A 92 0.21 -17.78 -14.13
CA ASP A 92 1.32 -17.82 -15.09
C ASP A 92 1.52 -16.44 -15.75
N PRO A 93 2.70 -15.80 -15.55
CA PRO A 93 2.97 -14.45 -16.04
C PRO A 93 3.09 -14.34 -17.56
N SER A 94 3.02 -15.44 -18.31
CA SER A 94 2.97 -15.43 -19.78
C SER A 94 1.56 -15.30 -20.35
N THR A 95 0.52 -15.37 -19.50
CA THR A 95 -0.87 -15.48 -19.95
C THR A 95 -1.61 -14.14 -20.04
N PRO A 96 -2.66 -14.04 -20.87
CA PRO A 96 -3.60 -12.91 -20.83
C PRO A 96 -4.33 -12.77 -19.49
N GLU A 97 -4.54 -13.87 -18.77
CA GLU A 97 -5.14 -13.87 -17.44
C GLU A 97 -4.30 -13.05 -16.45
N PHE A 98 -2.97 -13.20 -16.47
CA PHE A 98 -2.06 -12.39 -15.65
C PHE A 98 -2.26 -10.89 -15.91
N ALA A 99 -2.34 -10.48 -17.18
CA ALA A 99 -2.57 -9.08 -17.54
C ALA A 99 -3.94 -8.58 -17.05
N GLY A 100 -4.98 -9.43 -17.12
CA GLY A 100 -6.29 -9.14 -16.54
C GLY A 100 -6.23 -8.93 -15.03
N ARG A 101 -5.55 -9.81 -14.29
CA ARG A 101 -5.39 -9.69 -12.83
C ARG A 101 -4.55 -8.48 -12.42
N VAL A 102 -3.48 -8.16 -13.16
CA VAL A 102 -2.69 -6.92 -12.96
C VAL A 102 -3.60 -5.70 -13.08
N LYS A 103 -4.46 -5.67 -14.09
CA LYS A 103 -5.40 -4.55 -14.28
C LYS A 103 -6.34 -4.39 -13.09
N VAL A 104 -6.92 -5.48 -12.58
CA VAL A 104 -7.81 -5.43 -11.41
C VAL A 104 -7.08 -4.97 -10.14
N VAL A 105 -5.89 -5.51 -9.85
CA VAL A 105 -5.07 -5.07 -8.71
C VAL A 105 -4.76 -3.57 -8.82
N LYS A 106 -4.41 -3.11 -10.03
CA LYS A 106 -4.12 -1.70 -10.28
C LYS A 106 -5.33 -0.82 -10.01
N GLU A 107 -6.50 -1.17 -10.53
CA GLU A 107 -7.73 -0.39 -10.34
C GLU A 107 -8.10 -0.29 -8.85
N LEU A 108 -8.01 -1.39 -8.09
CA LEU A 108 -8.30 -1.40 -6.65
C LEU A 108 -7.32 -0.52 -5.85
N LEU A 109 -6.01 -0.67 -6.11
CA LEU A 109 -5.00 0.11 -5.40
C LEU A 109 -5.03 1.60 -5.77
N GLU A 110 -5.26 1.94 -7.05
CA GLU A 110 -5.39 3.34 -7.47
C GLU A 110 -6.64 4.01 -6.88
N HIS A 111 -7.76 3.28 -6.79
CA HIS A 111 -8.97 3.76 -6.13
C HIS A 111 -8.73 4.05 -4.65
N HIS A 112 -8.20 3.07 -3.91
CA HIS A 112 -7.85 3.22 -2.50
C HIS A 112 -6.92 4.43 -2.25
N ILE A 113 -5.86 4.54 -3.05
CA ILE A 113 -4.91 5.67 -2.98
C ILE A 113 -5.62 7.01 -3.23
N GLU A 114 -6.55 7.07 -4.18
CA GLU A 114 -7.31 8.29 -4.48
C GLU A 114 -8.19 8.70 -3.30
N GLU A 115 -8.93 7.78 -2.70
CA GLU A 115 -9.78 8.03 -1.53
C GLU A 115 -8.94 8.53 -0.34
N GLU A 116 -7.82 7.88 -0.05
CA GLU A 116 -6.94 8.33 1.01
C GLU A 116 -6.39 9.73 0.75
N GLU A 117 -5.87 9.98 -0.45
CA GLU A 117 -5.19 11.24 -0.74
C GLU A 117 -6.14 12.43 -0.86
N THR A 118 -7.39 12.19 -1.29
CA THR A 118 -8.39 13.24 -1.55
C THR A 118 -9.38 13.42 -0.41
N GLU A 119 -9.61 12.40 0.41
CA GLU A 119 -10.58 12.44 1.51
C GLU A 119 -9.91 12.26 2.87
N MET A 120 -9.27 11.11 3.12
CA MET A 120 -8.76 10.78 4.45
C MET A 120 -7.62 11.71 4.90
N PHE A 121 -6.61 11.92 4.07
CA PHE A 121 -5.42 12.70 4.44
C PHE A 121 -5.70 14.18 4.70
N PRO A 122 -6.54 14.88 3.92
CA PRO A 122 -7.00 16.23 4.28
C PRO A 122 -7.66 16.30 5.66
N GLN A 123 -8.50 15.31 5.99
CA GLN A 123 -9.14 15.23 7.30
C GLN A 123 -8.11 14.94 8.41
N ALA A 124 -7.20 14.00 8.19
CA ALA A 124 -6.13 13.67 9.12
C ALA A 124 -5.23 14.89 9.41
N LYS A 125 -4.91 15.71 8.39
CA LYS A 125 -4.20 17.00 8.58
C LYS A 125 -4.95 17.94 9.52
N LYS A 126 -6.27 18.06 9.35
CA LYS A 126 -7.10 18.94 10.17
C LYS A 126 -7.24 18.43 11.61
N LEU A 127 -7.43 17.13 11.80
CA LEU A 127 -7.70 16.52 13.11
C LEU A 127 -6.43 16.36 13.95
N LEU A 128 -5.33 15.91 13.35
CA LEU A 128 -4.09 15.59 14.07
C LEU A 128 -3.15 16.79 14.19
N GLY A 129 -3.17 17.68 13.18
CA GLY A 129 -2.25 18.81 13.09
C GLY A 129 -0.79 18.41 12.84
N ASN A 130 0.03 19.40 12.51
CA ASN A 130 1.40 19.16 12.04
C ASN A 130 2.28 18.44 13.06
N ALA A 131 2.24 18.86 14.33
CA ALA A 131 3.12 18.29 15.36
C ALA A 131 2.87 16.80 15.59
N LYS A 132 1.60 16.36 15.60
CA LYS A 132 1.25 14.94 15.73
C LYS A 132 1.64 14.15 14.48
N LEU A 133 1.37 14.68 13.29
CA LEU A 133 1.75 14.02 12.02
C LEU A 133 3.28 13.88 11.86
N GLU A 134 4.06 14.84 12.35
CA GLU A 134 5.52 14.72 12.39
C GLU A 134 5.98 13.64 13.37
N ALA A 135 5.33 13.52 14.54
CA ALA A 135 5.64 12.46 15.50
C ALA A 135 5.31 11.08 14.94
N LEU A 136 4.12 10.91 14.35
CA LEU A 136 3.71 9.66 13.68
C LEU A 136 4.64 9.33 12.51
N GLY A 137 5.07 10.33 11.73
CA GLY A 137 6.02 10.13 10.63
C GLY A 137 7.35 9.54 11.10
N LYS A 138 7.89 10.01 12.23
CA LYS A 138 9.12 9.45 12.82
C LYS A 138 8.93 8.00 13.28
N GLU A 139 7.78 7.69 13.86
CA GLU A 139 7.43 6.32 14.26
C GLU A 139 7.35 5.39 13.05
N MET A 140 6.69 5.85 11.99
CA MET A 140 6.59 5.13 10.72
C MET A 140 7.95 4.90 10.07
N GLU A 141 8.83 5.89 10.05
CA GLU A 141 10.19 5.74 9.50
C GLU A 141 10.96 4.62 10.22
N VAL A 142 10.86 4.55 11.55
CA VAL A 142 11.48 3.49 12.36
C VAL A 142 10.87 2.13 12.07
N MET A 143 9.53 2.03 12.07
CA MET A 143 8.82 0.78 11.77
C MET A 143 9.16 0.29 10.36
N LYS A 144 9.11 1.18 9.36
CA LYS A 144 9.44 0.89 7.97
C LYS A 144 10.86 0.34 7.81
N ALA A 145 11.85 0.94 8.49
CA ALA A 145 13.21 0.45 8.46
C ALA A 145 13.33 -0.95 9.08
N SER A 146 12.62 -1.20 10.18
CA SER A 146 12.56 -2.52 10.82
C SER A 146 11.93 -3.58 9.92
N LEU A 147 10.76 -3.28 9.32
CA LEU A 147 10.05 -4.17 8.41
C LEU A 147 10.89 -4.50 7.17
N LYS A 148 11.51 -3.49 6.55
CA LYS A 148 12.43 -3.72 5.41
C LYS A 148 13.58 -4.66 5.78
N LYS A 149 14.17 -4.50 6.96
CA LYS A 149 15.25 -5.38 7.42
C LYS A 149 14.75 -6.81 7.64
N SER A 150 13.58 -6.97 8.25
CA SER A 150 12.97 -8.27 8.54
C SER A 150 12.57 -9.03 7.26
N LEU A 151 11.89 -8.35 6.34
CA LEU A 151 11.40 -8.95 5.09
C LEU A 151 12.55 -9.26 4.12
N ASN A 152 13.55 -8.37 4.02
CA ASN A 152 14.76 -8.68 3.22
C ASN A 152 15.57 -9.84 3.82
N GLY A 153 15.62 -9.95 5.15
CA GLY A 153 16.27 -11.08 5.83
C GLY A 153 15.54 -12.41 5.60
N SER A 154 14.20 -12.36 5.55
CA SER A 154 13.35 -13.52 5.29
C SER A 154 13.47 -13.99 3.84
N ASN A 155 13.51 -13.06 2.87
CA ASN A 155 13.72 -13.36 1.45
C ASN A 155 15.14 -13.88 1.13
N MET A 156 16.12 -13.70 2.00
CA MET A 156 17.46 -14.31 1.85
C MET A 156 17.59 -15.69 2.52
N ALA A 157 16.63 -16.07 3.37
CA ALA A 157 16.65 -17.32 4.13
C ALA A 157 15.75 -18.42 3.54
N ALA A 158 14.89 -18.07 2.57
CA ALA A 158 14.03 -18.98 1.79
C ALA A 158 14.68 -19.32 0.44
#